data_AF-W4V8B1-F1
#
_entry.id   AF-W4V8B1-F1
#
_cell.length_a   1.000
_cell.length_b   1.000
_cell.length_c   1.000
_cell.angle_alpha   90.00
_cell.angle_beta   90.00
_cell.angle_gamma   90.00
#
_symmetry.space_group_name_H-M   'P 1'
#
loop_
_entity.id
_entity.type
_entity.pdbx_description
1 polymer ?
#
loop_
_entity_poly.entity_id
_entity_poly.type
_entity_poly.pdbx_seq_one_letter_code
_entity_poly.pdbx_strand_id
1 'polypeptide(L)' 'MKNIGFTTSIPVEVIFAAGHKPVDLNNVFITNDNPGKLIEVAENAGSPEIPVRG' A
#
# COMPACT_ATOMS: atom_id res chain seq x y z
N MET A 1 -0.97 15.42 -12.99
CA MET A 1 -0.13 14.97 -11.85
C MET A 1 -0.36 13.48 -11.64
N LYS A 2 0.68 12.65 -11.75
CA LYS A 2 0.58 11.18 -11.60
C LYS A 2 0.76 10.77 -10.13
N ASN A 3 0.07 9.73 -9.70
CA ASN A 3 0.28 9.13 -8.38
C ASN A 3 1.48 8.19 -8.42
N ILE A 4 2.39 8.35 -7.46
CA ILE A 4 3.56 7.48 -7.27
C ILE A 4 3.40 6.78 -5.93
N GLY A 5 3.13 5.47 -6.01
CA GLY A 5 2.99 4.60 -4.85
C GLY A 5 4.35 4.20 -4.28
N PHE A 6 4.46 4.12 -2.95
CA PHE A 6 5.63 3.59 -2.26
C PHE A 6 5.21 2.71 -1.08
N THR A 7 6.07 1.75 -0.74
CA THR A 7 5.84 0.73 0.31
C THR A 7 6.89 0.80 1.43
N THR A 8 7.80 1.77 1.37
CA THR A 8 8.83 2.01 2.38
C THR A 8 8.98 3.50 2.62
N SER A 9 9.49 3.89 3.78
CA SER A 9 9.75 5.30 4.07
C SER A 9 10.84 5.83 3.13
N ILE A 10 10.49 6.89 2.41
CA ILE A 10 11.38 7.63 1.52
C ILE A 10 11.15 9.13 1.74
N PRO A 11 12.12 10.00 1.41
CA PRO A 11 11.88 11.43 1.30
C PRO A 11 10.83 11.68 0.19
N VAL A 12 9.69 12.26 0.52
CA VAL A 12 8.61 12.52 -0.47
C VAL A 12 8.88 13.75 -1.33
N GLU A 13 9.82 14.59 -0.92
CA GLU A 13 10.23 15.82 -1.58
C GLU A 13 10.70 15.55 -3.02
N VAL A 14 11.37 14.42 -3.28
CA VAL A 14 11.78 14.02 -4.64
C VAL A 14 10.58 13.73 -5.54
N ILE A 15 9.49 13.17 -5.01
CA ILE A 15 8.26 12.92 -5.78
C ILE A 15 7.53 14.24 -6.06
N PHE A 16 7.45 15.12 -5.06
CA PHE A 16 6.88 16.46 -5.25
C PHE A 16 7.68 17.28 -6.27
N ALA A 17 9.01 17.27 -6.19
CA ALA A 17 9.90 17.96 -7.13
C ALA A 17 9.74 17.45 -8.57
N ALA A 18 9.40 16.18 -8.76
CA ALA A 18 9.07 15.59 -10.06
C ALA A 18 7.65 15.96 -10.57
N GLY A 19 6.89 16.79 -9.85
CA GLY A 19 5.53 17.18 -10.23
C GLY A 19 4.53 16.03 -10.11
N HIS A 20 4.74 15.14 -9.14
CA HIS A 20 3.91 13.97 -8.90
C HIS A 20 3.33 13.97 -7.48
N LYS A 21 2.28 13.17 -7.27
CA LYS A 21 1.62 13.00 -5.98
C LYS A 21 2.15 11.74 -5.29
N PRO A 22 2.80 11.85 -4.12
CA PRO A 22 3.19 10.69 -3.34
C PRO A 22 1.95 9.98 -2.76
N VAL A 23 1.95 8.64 -2.80
CA VAL A 23 0.91 7.80 -2.20
C VAL A 23 1.57 6.70 -1.38
N ASP A 24 1.36 6.74 -0.07
CA ASP A 24 1.82 5.68 0.84
C ASP A 24 0.86 4.49 0.76
N LEU A 25 1.30 3.40 0.14
CA LEU A 25 0.45 2.23 -0.09
C LEU A 25 0.21 1.44 1.19
N ASN A 26 1.13 1.48 2.16
CA ASN A 26 0.93 0.82 3.44
C ASN A 26 -0.16 1.53 4.23
N ASN A 27 -0.13 2.87 4.25
CA ASN A 27 -1.17 3.65 4.91
C ASN A 27 -2.53 3.44 4.23
N VAL A 28 -2.58 3.49 2.90
CA VAL A 28 -3.82 3.20 2.15
C VAL A 28 -4.37 1.81 2.47
N PHE A 29 -3.49 0.82 2.65
CA PHE A 29 -3.89 -0.54 3.03
C PHE A 29 -4.45 -0.61 4.45
N ILE A 30 -3.73 -0.12 5.48
CA ILE A 30 -4.17 -0.25 6.88
C ILE A 30 -5.41 0.60 7.20
N THR A 31 -5.64 1.69 6.46
CA THR A 31 -6.83 2.54 6.63
C THR A 31 -7.97 2.16 5.69
N ASN A 32 -7.88 1.04 4.97
CA ASN A 32 -8.99 0.55 4.16
C ASN A 32 -10.16 0.14 5.07
N ASP A 33 -11.40 0.28 4.60
CA ASP A 33 -12.59 -0.16 5.36
C ASP A 33 -12.59 -1.69 5.60
N ASN A 34 -11.92 -2.45 4.73
CA ASN A 34 -11.78 -3.89 4.87
C ASN A 34 -10.38 -4.37 4.41
N PRO A 35 -9.34 -4.20 5.23
CA PRO A 35 -7.99 -4.63 4.90
C PRO A 35 -7.89 -6.17 4.82
N GLY A 36 -8.72 -6.89 5.59
CA GLY A 36 -8.77 -8.36 5.56
C GLY A 36 -9.13 -8.91 4.17
N LYS A 37 -10.07 -8.27 3.46
CA LYS A 37 -10.39 -8.64 2.07
C LYS A 37 -9.20 -8.45 1.13
N LEU A 38 -8.37 -7.44 1.36
CA LEU A 38 -7.16 -7.21 0.55
C LEU A 38 -6.09 -8.28 0.82
N ILE A 39 -6.01 -8.80 2.06
CA ILE A 39 -5.18 -9.96 2.41
C ILE A 39 -5.67 -11.20 1.66
N GLU A 40 -6.97 -11.51 1.74
CA GLU A 40 -7.57 -12.66 1.05
C GLU A 40 -7.32 -12.61 -0.46
N VAL A 41 -7.42 -11.42 -1.08
CA VAL A 41 -7.08 -11.23 -2.50
C VAL A 41 -5.61 -11.53 -2.77
N ALA A 42 -4.70 -11.08 -1.90
CA ALA A 42 -3.27 -11.33 -2.04
C ALA A 42 -2.91 -12.82 -1.90
N GLU A 43 -3.55 -13.51 -0.96
CA GLU A 43 -3.39 -14.96 -0.72
C GLU A 43 -3.91 -15.77 -1.91
N ASN A 44 -5.11 -15.44 -2.41
CA ASN A 44 -5.68 -16.04 -3.62
C ASN A 44 -4.82 -15.80 -4.87
N ALA A 45 -4.06 -14.70 -4.90
CA ALA A 45 -3.09 -14.41 -5.96
C ALA A 45 -1.74 -15.14 -5.80
N GLY A 46 -1.58 -15.95 -4.75
CA GLY A 46 -0.40 -16.78 -4.50
C GLY A 46 0.58 -16.22 -3.46
N SER A 47 0.22 -15.16 -2.73
CA SER A 47 0.99 -14.78 -1.53
C SER A 47 0.84 -15.84 -0.43
N PRO A 48 1.83 -16.01 0.46
CA PRO A 48 1.71 -16.91 1.60
C PRO A 48 0.50 -16.54 2.46
N GLU A 49 -0.23 -17.56 2.91
CA GLU A 49 -1.33 -17.39 3.86
C GLU A 49 -0.77 -16.81 5.18
N ILE A 50 -1.29 -15.65 5.58
CA ILE A 50 -0.93 -15.00 6.83
C ILE A 50 -1.92 -15.49 7.89
N PRO A 51 -1.48 -16.22 8.93
CA PRO A 51 -2.40 -16.71 9.95
C PRO A 51 -3.06 -15.54 10.67
N VAL A 52 -4.35 -15.32 10.42
CA VAL A 52 -5.12 -14.31 11.12
C VAL A 52 -5.38 -14.83 12.54
N ARG A 53 -4.61 -14.36 13.52
CA ARG A 53 -4.92 -14.64 14.93
C ARG A 53 -6.12 -13.78 15.33
N GLY A 54 -7.28 -14.43 15.43
CA GLY A 54 -8.47 -13.87 16.06
C GLY A 54 -8.33 -13.70 17.56
#